data_AF-A0A7L4YK12-F1
#
_entry.id   AF-A0A7L4YK12-F1
#
_cell.length_a   1.000
_cell.length_b   1.000
_cell.length_c   1.000
_cell.angle_alpha   90.00
_cell.angle_beta   90.00
_cell.angle_gamma   90.00
#
_symmetry.space_group_name_H-M   'P 1'
#
loop_
_entity.id
_entity.type
_entity.pdbx_description
1 polymer ?
#
loop_
_entity_poly.entity_id
_entity_poly.type
_entity_poly.pdbx_seq_one_letter_code
_entity_poly.pdbx_strand_id
1 'polypeptide(L)'
;MTEHQQRRDPAPEGDARPPERDRSRPMPRPGVWVADHPGALVGWWHEAHGTTEEVAARIAGRLILDTVDFDGFTVRPDERPETVAAVANGIRQHGLAFAAWAEFHDADPAMLTSFAEHYLGHYDDPASMHGAIQRVREADRQTANETELLFLDAPKGGTYLFAGPEHENP
;
A
#
# COMPACT_ATOMS: atom_id res chain seq x y z
N MET A 1 -28.31 30.22 -45.65
CA MET A 1 -28.42 29.88 -44.22
C MET A 1 -28.23 28.38 -44.15
N THR A 2 -26.98 27.94 -43.94
CA THR A 2 -26.59 26.53 -44.00
C THR A 2 -25.79 26.24 -42.75
N GLU A 3 -26.38 25.40 -41.89
CA GLU A 3 -25.94 25.05 -40.55
C GLU A 3 -24.59 24.33 -40.57
N HIS A 4 -23.62 24.86 -39.82
CA HIS A 4 -22.39 24.17 -39.47
C HIS A 4 -22.70 23.09 -38.42
N GLN A 5 -22.93 21.85 -38.85
CA GLN A 5 -22.85 20.69 -37.97
C GLN A 5 -21.37 20.35 -37.71
N GLN A 6 -20.85 20.90 -36.62
CA GLN A 6 -19.59 20.51 -36.01
C GLN A 6 -19.68 19.04 -35.61
N ARG A 7 -18.97 18.17 -36.34
CA ARG A 7 -18.64 16.82 -35.89
C ARG A 7 -17.82 16.96 -34.61
N ARG A 8 -18.38 16.54 -33.48
CA ARG A 8 -17.62 16.37 -32.24
C ARG A 8 -16.80 15.11 -32.38
N ASP A 9 -15.48 15.25 -32.34
CA ASP A 9 -14.56 14.13 -32.19
C ASP A 9 -14.88 13.37 -30.88
N PRO A 10 -14.77 12.04 -30.84
CA PRO A 10 -14.88 11.31 -29.58
C PRO A 10 -13.71 11.68 -28.67
N ALA A 11 -14.02 11.93 -27.40
CA ALA A 11 -13.03 12.18 -26.35
C ALA A 11 -12.04 11.01 -26.25
N PRO A 12 -10.75 11.27 -25.94
CA PRO A 12 -9.77 10.19 -25.80
C PRO A 12 -10.17 9.27 -24.65
N GLU A 13 -10.09 7.98 -24.93
CA GLU A 13 -10.32 6.87 -24.01
C GLU A 13 -9.55 7.09 -22.70
N GLY A 14 -10.21 6.73 -21.59
CA GLY A 14 -9.72 6.89 -20.24
C GLY A 14 -8.35 6.25 -20.09
N ASP A 15 -7.33 7.10 -20.09
CA ASP A 15 -5.99 6.81 -19.62
C ASP A 15 -6.15 6.30 -18.18
N ALA A 16 -6.14 4.98 -17.99
CA ALA A 16 -6.11 4.31 -16.69
C ALA A 16 -4.76 4.60 -16.05
N ARG A 17 -4.53 5.87 -15.70
CA ARG A 17 -3.37 6.28 -14.92
C ARG A 17 -3.56 5.64 -13.55
N PRO A 18 -2.55 4.89 -13.06
CA PRO A 18 -2.54 4.49 -11.66
C PRO A 18 -2.80 5.72 -10.79
N PRO A 19 -3.52 5.58 -9.67
CA PRO A 19 -3.78 6.71 -8.77
C PRO A 19 -2.46 7.44 -8.53
N GLU A 20 -2.40 8.68 -8.98
CA GLU A 20 -1.16 9.46 -8.97
C GLU A 20 -0.79 9.64 -7.49
N ARG A 21 0.36 9.09 -7.09
CA ARG A 21 0.85 9.36 -5.74
C ARG A 21 0.90 10.86 -5.53
N ASP A 22 0.51 11.31 -4.35
CA ASP A 22 0.81 12.66 -3.92
C ASP A 22 2.33 12.87 -3.91
N ARG A 23 2.87 13.37 -5.03
CA ARG A 23 4.31 13.56 -5.27
C ARG A 23 4.91 14.65 -4.38
N SER A 24 4.08 15.36 -3.61
CA SER A 24 4.53 16.42 -2.70
C SER A 24 5.01 15.88 -1.34
N ARG A 25 4.64 14.65 -0.97
CA ARG A 25 5.11 14.03 0.28
C ARG A 25 6.51 13.41 0.10
N PRO A 26 7.44 13.62 1.05
CA PRO A 26 8.70 12.89 1.07
C PRO A 26 8.42 11.38 1.04
N MET A 27 9.19 10.64 0.22
CA MET A 27 9.10 9.18 0.24
C MET A 27 9.40 8.66 1.65
N PRO A 28 8.56 7.78 2.22
CA PRO A 28 8.84 7.18 3.52
C PRO A 28 10.18 6.45 3.48
N ARG A 29 10.94 6.50 4.59
CA ARG A 29 12.21 5.78 4.73
C ARG A 29 12.13 4.84 5.94
N PRO A 30 11.48 3.67 5.78
CA PRO A 30 11.31 2.72 6.87
C PRO A 30 12.65 2.39 7.54
N GLY A 31 12.67 2.52 8.86
CA GLY A 31 13.85 2.29 9.68
C GLY A 31 13.48 1.54 10.96
N VAL A 32 14.44 0.79 11.46
CA VAL A 32 14.31 0.00 12.68
C VAL A 32 15.43 0.38 13.66
N TRP A 33 15.09 0.44 14.94
CA TRP A 33 16.06 0.52 16.01
C TRP A 33 16.21 -0.85 16.65
N VAL A 34 17.44 -1.36 16.69
CA VAL A 34 17.74 -2.71 17.18
C VAL A 34 18.63 -2.70 18.41
N ALA A 35 18.36 -3.63 19.34
CA ALA A 35 19.17 -3.80 20.54
C ALA A 35 19.14 -5.25 21.07
N ASP A 36 20.09 -5.59 21.94
CA ASP A 36 20.36 -6.97 22.35
C ASP A 36 19.31 -7.55 23.32
N HIS A 37 18.55 -6.72 24.05
CA HIS A 37 17.54 -7.17 24.99
C HIS A 37 16.41 -6.14 25.20
N PRO A 38 15.22 -6.56 25.67
CA PRO A 38 14.15 -5.62 26.02
C PRO A 38 14.62 -4.63 27.10
N GLY A 39 14.26 -3.35 26.95
CA GLY A 39 14.66 -2.29 27.89
C GLY A 39 16.10 -1.82 27.77
N ALA A 40 16.85 -2.26 26.73
CA ALA A 40 18.14 -1.67 26.41
C ALA A 40 18.01 -0.16 26.16
N LEU A 41 18.96 0.62 26.69
CA LEU A 41 19.02 2.08 26.50
C LEU A 41 19.93 2.48 25.32
N VAL A 42 20.65 1.51 24.77
CA VAL A 42 21.60 1.68 23.67
C VAL A 42 21.33 0.64 22.60
N GLY A 43 21.55 1.04 21.34
CA GLY A 43 21.23 0.25 20.17
C GLY A 43 21.56 1.04 18.91
N TRP A 44 21.12 0.55 17.76
CA TRP A 44 21.48 1.10 16.46
C TRP A 44 20.26 1.31 15.58
N TRP A 45 20.21 2.47 14.93
CA TRP A 45 19.25 2.73 13.85
C TRP A 45 19.78 2.19 12.53
N HIS A 46 18.92 1.47 11.83
CA HIS A 46 19.19 0.94 10.51
C HIS A 46 18.05 1.24 9.55
N GLU A 47 18.40 1.49 8.29
CA GLU A 47 17.40 1.46 7.22
C GLU A 47 16.90 0.03 7.04
N ALA A 48 15.59 -0.12 6.88
CA ALA A 48 14.92 -1.42 6.85
C ALA A 48 14.67 -1.95 5.43
N HIS A 49 14.99 -1.17 4.39
CA HIS A 49 14.87 -1.58 2.99
C HIS A 49 16.20 -2.15 2.46
N GLY A 50 16.16 -2.87 1.33
CA GLY A 50 17.31 -3.59 0.78
C GLY A 50 16.98 -5.06 0.57
N THR A 51 17.99 -5.90 0.33
CA THR A 51 17.77 -7.36 0.26
C THR A 51 17.54 -7.95 1.65
N THR A 52 16.94 -9.14 1.71
CA THR A 52 16.77 -9.90 2.96
C THR A 52 18.09 -10.04 3.71
N GLU A 53 19.18 -10.35 3.00
CA GLU A 53 20.50 -10.56 3.60
C GLU A 53 21.07 -9.28 4.18
N GLU A 54 20.90 -8.14 3.50
CA GLU A 54 21.32 -6.84 4.01
C GLU A 54 20.57 -6.47 5.29
N VAL A 55 19.25 -6.68 5.31
CA VAL A 55 18.40 -6.40 6.47
C VAL A 55 18.71 -7.36 7.61
N ALA A 56 18.90 -8.65 7.32
CA ALA A 56 19.30 -9.66 8.29
C ALA A 56 20.67 -9.34 8.91
N ALA A 57 21.63 -8.83 8.11
CA ALA A 57 22.93 -8.41 8.60
C ALA A 57 22.85 -7.15 9.49
N ARG A 58 21.91 -6.24 9.23
CA ARG A 58 21.66 -5.05 10.07
C ARG A 58 21.01 -5.42 11.40
N ILE A 59 20.02 -6.31 11.38
CA ILE A 59 19.37 -6.80 12.60
C ILE A 59 20.32 -7.70 13.39
N ALA A 60 21.06 -8.58 12.71
CA ALA A 60 22.06 -9.50 13.26
C ALA A 60 21.56 -10.32 14.47
N GLY A 61 20.30 -10.77 14.44
CA GLY A 61 19.70 -11.56 15.51
C GLY A 61 19.30 -10.78 16.77
N ARG A 62 19.33 -9.45 16.72
CA ARG A 62 18.84 -8.56 17.78
C ARG A 62 17.33 -8.34 17.71
N LEU A 63 16.78 -7.75 18.75
CA LEU A 63 15.37 -7.36 18.79
C LEU A 63 15.16 -6.00 18.12
N ILE A 64 14.07 -5.86 17.38
CA ILE A 64 13.55 -4.58 16.87
C ILE A 64 12.70 -3.97 17.98
N LEU A 65 13.14 -2.86 18.57
CA LEU A 65 12.43 -2.29 19.73
C LEU A 65 11.78 -0.94 19.42
N ASP A 66 12.11 -0.33 18.29
CA ASP A 66 11.41 0.85 17.78
C ASP A 66 11.46 0.88 16.26
N THR A 67 10.51 1.58 15.65
CA THR A 67 10.42 1.73 14.19
C THR A 67 10.03 3.14 13.79
N VAL A 68 10.41 3.51 12.57
CA VAL A 68 9.99 4.75 11.93
C VAL A 68 9.52 4.46 10.52
N ASP A 69 8.51 5.21 10.06
CA ASP A 69 7.99 5.15 8.68
C ASP A 69 7.41 3.80 8.24
N PHE A 70 7.12 2.87 9.17
CA PHE A 70 6.30 1.68 8.93
C PHE A 70 4.80 1.98 9.02
N ASP A 71 4.42 3.00 9.80
CA ASP A 71 3.06 3.54 9.92
C ASP A 71 2.02 2.44 10.20
N GLY A 72 1.12 2.15 9.24
CA GLY A 72 0.04 1.17 9.40
C GLY A 72 0.46 -0.30 9.47
N PHE A 73 1.76 -0.61 9.58
CA PHE A 73 2.29 -1.97 9.78
C PHE A 73 3.03 -2.08 11.11
N THR A 74 2.67 -3.09 11.91
CA THR A 74 3.28 -3.37 13.20
C THR A 74 4.46 -4.31 13.05
N VAL A 75 5.68 -3.79 13.06
CA VAL A 75 6.88 -4.64 13.10
C VAL A 75 7.05 -5.25 14.49
N ARG A 76 7.03 -6.58 14.58
CA ARG A 76 7.21 -7.30 15.84
C ARG A 76 8.67 -7.25 16.30
N PRO A 77 8.96 -7.38 17.62
CA PRO A 77 10.33 -7.35 18.10
C PRO A 77 11.24 -8.46 17.57
N ASP A 78 10.67 -9.61 17.26
CA ASP A 78 11.31 -10.79 16.68
C ASP A 78 10.94 -10.97 15.20
N GLU A 79 10.47 -9.91 14.52
CA GLU A 79 10.03 -9.97 13.13
C GLU A 79 11.14 -10.51 12.21
N ARG A 80 10.74 -11.34 11.26
CA ARG A 80 11.69 -11.96 10.34
C ARG A 80 12.29 -10.91 9.40
N PRO A 81 13.62 -10.92 9.14
CA PRO A 81 14.25 -9.99 8.21
C PRO A 81 13.62 -9.98 6.82
N GLU A 82 13.13 -11.12 6.36
CA GLU A 82 12.40 -11.26 5.09
C GLU A 82 11.13 -10.39 5.07
N THR A 83 10.32 -10.46 6.14
CA THR A 83 9.10 -9.67 6.31
C THR A 83 9.44 -8.18 6.38
N VAL A 84 10.42 -7.81 7.22
CA VAL A 84 10.87 -6.42 7.38
C VAL A 84 11.33 -5.84 6.04
N ALA A 85 12.16 -6.57 5.29
CA ALA A 85 12.65 -6.14 3.99
C ALA A 85 11.51 -6.00 2.98
N ALA A 86 10.63 -6.99 2.88
CA ALA A 86 9.51 -6.98 1.94
C ALA A 86 8.59 -5.77 2.18
N VAL A 87 8.19 -5.55 3.43
CA VAL A 87 7.31 -4.43 3.80
C VAL A 87 8.01 -3.09 3.62
N ALA A 88 9.26 -2.94 4.09
CA ALA A 88 10.00 -1.69 3.94
C ALA A 88 10.23 -1.31 2.46
N ASN A 89 10.57 -2.30 1.62
CA ASN A 89 10.70 -2.09 0.18
C ASN A 89 9.35 -1.72 -0.45
N GLY A 90 8.28 -2.43 -0.08
CA GLY A 90 6.93 -2.15 -0.54
C GLY A 90 6.47 -0.74 -0.17
N ILE A 91 6.69 -0.30 1.07
CA ILE A 91 6.37 1.07 1.50
C ILE A 91 7.17 2.11 0.71
N ARG A 92 8.47 1.89 0.48
CA ARG A 92 9.26 2.78 -0.38
C ARG A 92 8.73 2.83 -1.81
N GLN A 93 8.35 1.66 -2.33
CA GLN A 93 7.95 1.49 -3.71
C GLN A 93 6.53 1.93 -3.96
N HIS A 94 5.61 1.82 -3.01
CA HIS A 94 4.15 1.95 -3.14
C HIS A 94 3.52 2.99 -2.20
N GLY A 95 4.22 3.42 -1.16
CA GLY A 95 3.73 4.34 -0.14
C GLY A 95 3.02 3.64 1.01
N LEU A 96 2.41 4.42 1.90
CA LEU A 96 1.86 3.94 3.17
C LEU A 96 0.61 3.05 3.02
N ALA A 97 -0.07 3.08 1.87
CA ALA A 97 -1.14 2.13 1.56
C ALA A 97 -0.63 0.68 1.58
N PHE A 98 0.63 0.47 1.20
CA PHE A 98 1.26 -0.85 1.26
C PHE A 98 1.43 -1.35 2.69
N ALA A 99 1.70 -0.45 3.64
CA ALA A 99 1.81 -0.82 5.05
C ALA A 99 0.47 -1.36 5.60
N ALA A 100 -0.62 -0.63 5.33
CA ALA A 100 -1.96 -1.06 5.75
C ALA A 100 -2.37 -2.40 5.10
N TRP A 101 -2.04 -2.57 3.82
CA TRP A 101 -2.26 -3.82 3.09
C TRP A 101 -1.47 -4.98 3.70
N ALA A 102 -0.19 -4.76 4.00
CA ALA A 102 0.66 -5.74 4.66
C ALA A 102 0.12 -6.13 6.03
N GLU A 103 -0.31 -5.17 6.84
CA GLU A 103 -0.87 -5.45 8.18
C GLU A 103 -2.15 -6.28 8.08
N PHE A 104 -3.06 -5.89 7.18
CA PHE A 104 -4.34 -6.59 7.00
C PHE A 104 -4.16 -8.05 6.58
N HIS A 105 -3.10 -8.34 5.81
CA HIS A 105 -2.79 -9.68 5.31
C HIS A 105 -1.65 -10.39 6.07
N ASP A 106 -1.27 -9.91 7.26
CA ASP A 106 -0.18 -10.49 8.07
C ASP A 106 1.14 -10.66 7.29
N ALA A 107 1.40 -9.71 6.40
CA ALA A 107 2.52 -9.68 5.46
C ALA A 107 2.67 -10.98 4.62
N ASP A 108 1.56 -11.63 4.27
CA ASP A 108 1.56 -12.80 3.39
C ASP A 108 2.24 -12.48 2.03
N PRO A 109 3.28 -13.23 1.61
CA PRO A 109 4.04 -12.90 0.40
C PRO A 109 3.23 -12.85 -0.90
N ALA A 110 2.20 -13.69 -1.05
CA ALA A 110 1.36 -13.69 -2.23
C ALA A 110 0.51 -12.41 -2.26
N MET A 111 -0.06 -12.05 -1.11
CA MET A 111 -0.80 -10.80 -0.94
C MET A 111 0.07 -9.56 -1.14
N LEU A 112 1.30 -9.55 -0.62
CA LEU A 112 2.22 -8.42 -0.83
C LEU A 112 2.52 -8.20 -2.32
N THR A 113 2.64 -9.27 -3.10
CA THR A 113 2.91 -9.20 -4.54
C THR A 113 1.71 -8.69 -5.34
N SER A 114 0.49 -8.98 -4.88
CA SER A 114 -0.75 -8.57 -5.57
C SER A 114 -1.20 -7.14 -5.27
N PHE A 115 -0.48 -6.38 -4.43
CA PHE A 115 -0.86 -5.01 -4.02
C PHE A 115 -1.27 -4.10 -5.19
N ALA A 116 -0.47 -4.07 -6.26
CA ALA A 116 -0.68 -3.14 -7.36
C ALA A 116 -1.95 -3.44 -8.17
N GLU A 117 -2.40 -4.69 -8.15
CA GLU A 117 -3.62 -5.14 -8.82
C GLU A 117 -4.86 -4.75 -8.01
N HIS A 118 -4.73 -4.74 -6.68
CA HIS A 118 -5.84 -4.49 -5.78
C HIS A 118 -5.97 -3.01 -5.40
N TYR A 119 -4.91 -2.20 -5.43
CA TYR A 119 -4.96 -0.82 -4.95
C TYR A 119 -5.74 0.12 -5.88
N LEU A 120 -6.89 0.63 -5.41
CA LEU A 120 -7.79 1.51 -6.14
C LEU A 120 -7.61 3.00 -5.80
N GLY A 121 -6.79 3.32 -4.79
CA GLY A 121 -6.39 4.69 -4.44
C GLY A 121 -6.55 5.05 -2.97
N HIS A 122 -6.14 6.29 -2.66
CA HIS A 122 -6.28 6.92 -1.34
C HIS A 122 -7.23 8.10 -1.48
N TYR A 123 -8.22 8.18 -0.59
CA TYR A 123 -9.28 9.17 -0.63
C TYR A 123 -9.35 9.91 0.71
N ASP A 124 -9.15 11.23 0.68
CA ASP A 124 -9.19 12.07 1.88
C ASP A 124 -10.62 12.33 2.38
N ASP A 125 -11.62 12.17 1.50
CA ASP A 125 -13.02 12.45 1.80
C ASP A 125 -14.00 11.39 1.26
N PRO A 126 -15.16 11.19 1.93
CA PRO A 126 -16.14 10.19 1.52
C PRO A 126 -16.76 10.43 0.14
N ALA A 127 -16.87 11.68 -0.35
CA ALA A 127 -17.51 11.96 -1.63
C ALA A 127 -16.61 11.52 -2.80
N SER A 128 -15.31 11.81 -2.71
CA SER A 128 -14.31 11.32 -3.67
C SER A 128 -14.26 9.80 -3.69
N MET A 129 -14.29 9.16 -2.52
CA MET A 129 -14.35 7.69 -2.40
C MET A 129 -15.64 7.13 -3.02
N HIS A 130 -16.80 7.75 -2.77
CA HIS A 130 -18.07 7.31 -3.36
C HIS A 130 -18.01 7.30 -4.89
N GLY A 131 -17.42 8.33 -5.51
CA GLY A 131 -17.22 8.37 -6.95
C GLY A 131 -16.32 7.23 -7.48
N ALA A 132 -15.32 6.78 -6.71
CA ALA A 132 -14.50 5.62 -7.05
C ALA A 132 -15.28 4.30 -6.96
N ILE A 133 -16.06 4.12 -5.89
CA ILE A 133 -16.92 2.94 -5.70
C ILE A 133 -17.89 2.81 -6.87
N GLN A 134 -18.55 3.91 -7.30
CA GLN A 134 -19.49 3.86 -8.42
C GLN A 134 -18.83 3.45 -9.74
N ARG A 135 -17.58 3.86 -9.98
CA ARG A 135 -16.83 3.44 -11.17
C ARG A 135 -16.56 1.94 -11.17
N VAL A 136 -16.16 1.36 -10.03
CA VAL A 136 -15.99 -0.11 -9.91
C VAL A 136 -17.32 -0.81 -10.16
N ARG A 137 -18.41 -0.34 -9.54
CA ARG A 137 -19.74 -0.95 -9.67
C ARG A 137 -20.34 -0.85 -11.07
N GLU A 138 -20.00 0.20 -11.82
CA GLU A 138 -20.37 0.31 -13.23
C GLU A 138 -19.57 -0.67 -14.09
N ALA A 139 -18.25 -0.80 -13.86
CA ALA A 139 -17.41 -1.76 -14.56
C ALA A 139 -17.87 -3.21 -14.31
N ASP A 140 -18.12 -3.57 -13.04
CA ASP A 140 -18.67 -4.86 -12.62
C ASP A 140 -19.96 -5.21 -13.39
N ARG A 141 -20.89 -4.25 -13.53
CA ARG A 141 -22.13 -4.45 -14.29
C ARG A 141 -21.89 -4.72 -15.77
N GLN A 142 -20.85 -4.12 -16.36
CA GLN A 142 -20.52 -4.30 -17.77
C GLN A 142 -19.81 -5.63 -18.02
N THR A 143 -19.04 -6.13 -17.05
CA THR A 143 -18.28 -7.38 -17.15
C THR A 143 -18.96 -8.59 -16.52
N ALA A 144 -20.15 -8.40 -15.93
CA ALA A 144 -20.84 -9.40 -15.11
C ALA A 144 -19.93 -9.99 -14.00
N ASN A 145 -19.10 -9.12 -13.40
CA ASN A 145 -18.22 -9.45 -12.27
C ASN A 145 -18.80 -8.88 -10.96
N GLU A 146 -18.37 -9.39 -9.82
CA GLU A 146 -18.68 -8.82 -8.50
C GLU A 146 -17.38 -8.60 -7.73
N THR A 147 -16.85 -7.37 -7.79
CA THR A 147 -15.62 -7.02 -7.10
C THR A 147 -15.91 -6.75 -5.62
N GLU A 148 -15.34 -7.53 -4.72
CA GLU A 148 -15.34 -7.19 -3.29
C GLU A 148 -14.52 -5.90 -3.09
N LEU A 149 -14.93 -5.04 -2.15
CA LEU A 149 -14.20 -3.80 -1.85
C LEU A 149 -13.74 -3.81 -0.40
N LEU A 150 -12.43 -3.60 -0.22
CA LEU A 150 -11.81 -3.48 1.08
C LEU A 150 -11.46 -2.01 1.36
N PHE A 151 -11.79 -1.56 2.56
CA PHE A 151 -11.58 -0.20 3.04
C PHE A 151 -10.64 -0.24 4.24
N LEU A 152 -9.45 0.33 4.10
CA LEU A 152 -8.48 0.41 5.19
C LEU A 152 -8.26 1.86 5.59
N ASP A 153 -8.32 2.14 6.88
CA ASP A 153 -8.09 3.50 7.39
C ASP A 153 -6.63 3.91 7.19
N ALA A 154 -6.42 5.12 6.68
CA ALA A 154 -5.09 5.70 6.57
C ALA A 154 -4.71 6.34 7.91
N PRO A 155 -3.54 6.03 8.49
CA PRO A 155 -3.14 6.56 9.81
C PRO A 155 -3.09 8.09 9.91
N LYS A 156 -2.90 8.77 8.78
CA LYS A 156 -2.84 10.23 8.66
C LYS A 156 -4.12 10.84 8.10
N GLY A 157 -5.23 10.10 8.13
CA GLY A 157 -6.54 10.51 7.63
C GLY A 157 -6.85 10.04 6.21
N GLY A 158 -8.14 9.87 5.93
CA GLY A 158 -8.65 9.29 4.69
C GLY A 158 -8.73 7.76 4.72
N THR A 159 -9.06 7.19 3.57
CA THR A 159 -9.28 5.75 3.39
C THR A 159 -8.51 5.25 2.17
N TYR A 160 -7.78 4.16 2.35
CA TYR A 160 -7.25 3.37 1.24
C TYR A 160 -8.33 2.41 0.75
N LEU A 161 -8.60 2.44 -0.55
CA LEU A 161 -9.56 1.57 -1.20
C LEU A 161 -8.83 0.50 -1.98
N PHE A 162 -9.27 -0.74 -1.81
CA PHE A 162 -8.77 -1.89 -2.55
C PHE A 162 -9.93 -2.68 -3.16
N ALA A 163 -9.68 -3.31 -4.30
CA ALA A 163 -10.42 -4.50 -4.68
C ALA A 163 -10.03 -5.62 -3.70
N GLY A 164 -11.00 -6.41 -3.26
CA GLY A 164 -10.74 -7.59 -2.44
C GLY A 164 -10.07 -8.66 -3.30
N PRO A 165 -9.14 -9.45 -2.74
CA PRO A 165 -8.61 -10.62 -3.45
C PRO A 165 -9.75 -11.59 -3.75
N GLU A 166 -9.76 -12.15 -4.97
CA GLU A 166 -10.67 -13.24 -5.28
C GLU A 166 -10.47 -14.32 -4.22
N HIS A 167 -11.56 -14.72 -3.55
CA HIS A 167 -11.51 -15.83 -2.61
C HIS A 167 -11.04 -17.08 -3.37
N GLU A 168 -9.77 -17.45 -3.23
CA GLU A 168 -9.34 -18.81 -3.51
C GLU A 168 -10.06 -19.70 -2.49
N ASN A 169 -11.11 -20.36 -2.97
CA ASN A 169 -11.84 -21.37 -2.24
C ASN A 169 -10.82 -22.44 -1.78
N PRO A 170 -10.77 -22.81 -0.48
CA PRO A 170 -9.77 -23.75 0.04
C PRO A 170 -9.83 -25.14 -0.58
#